data_AF-A0A9P7GK84-F1
#
_entry.id   AF-A0A9P7GK84-F1
#
_cell.length_a   1.000
_cell.length_b   1.000
_cell.length_c   1.000
_cell.angle_alpha   90.00
_cell.angle_beta   90.00
_cell.angle_gamma   90.00
#
_symmetry.space_group_name_H-M   'P 1'
#
loop_
_entity.id
_entity.type
_entity.pdbx_description
1 polymer ?
#
loop_
_entity_poly.entity_id
_entity_poly.type
_entity_poly.pdbx_seq_one_letter_code
_entity_poly.pdbx_strand_id
1 'polypeptide(L)'
;MNSTGFPTLPTELLVEIISYFPSLPVPAKYQDLREEYRERAQTLHALTRLCRSLRRVFLPIMWERVEVLLKLRTDGKDTFFTSWKRPLAIELVRQLEIVTVRDSTLATYVKTVNVVLTNYSCKNVMQEFVRCLPLFPNLATLQIVGVPEKHAPCFLDLSDAISHEKLPKLPSMRTAVLPGYATELLRYCDNLRFVASSSRIQFFFKMNISPHLAQFRALYGSSSSPEVQGRICEEPIPGNTHTKPAKTRKVLVLKGASPITWSAFVFATRTTRL
;
A
#
# COMPACT_ATOMS: atom_id res chain seq x y z
N MET A 1 16.29 -31.20 -23.67
CA MET A 1 16.62 -30.25 -22.59
C MET A 1 17.68 -29.29 -23.15
N ASN A 2 17.52 -27.98 -22.98
CA ASN A 2 18.55 -27.02 -23.44
C ASN A 2 19.67 -27.04 -22.41
N SER A 3 20.77 -27.72 -22.71
CA SER A 3 21.96 -27.83 -21.86
C SER A 3 22.90 -26.62 -22.00
N THR A 4 22.54 -25.64 -22.83
CA THR A 4 23.30 -24.41 -23.06
C THR A 4 22.36 -23.20 -23.01
N GLY A 5 22.92 -22.05 -22.63
CA GLY A 5 22.24 -20.75 -22.72
C GLY A 5 21.70 -20.21 -21.39
N PHE A 6 20.90 -19.15 -21.48
CA PHE A 6 20.42 -18.39 -20.31
C PHE A 6 19.79 -19.24 -19.18
N PRO A 7 18.97 -20.29 -19.45
CA PRO A 7 18.36 -21.10 -18.39
C PRO A 7 19.32 -21.99 -17.61
N THR A 8 20.59 -22.11 -18.02
CA THR A 8 21.61 -22.90 -17.30
C THR A 8 22.41 -22.05 -16.31
N LEU A 9 22.16 -20.74 -16.24
CA LEU A 9 22.77 -19.88 -15.23
C LEU A 9 22.28 -20.29 -13.83
N PRO A 10 23.16 -20.22 -12.81
CA PRO A 10 22.74 -20.34 -11.42
C PRO A 10 21.59 -19.38 -11.08
N THR A 11 20.70 -19.80 -10.20
CA THR A 11 19.48 -19.04 -9.86
C THR A 11 19.84 -17.69 -9.25
N GLU A 12 20.95 -17.60 -8.54
CA GLU A 12 21.49 -16.40 -7.92
C GLU A 12 21.76 -15.32 -8.97
N LEU A 13 22.42 -15.68 -10.09
CA LEU A 13 22.71 -14.75 -11.18
C LEU A 13 21.43 -14.32 -11.91
N LEU A 14 20.47 -15.23 -12.09
CA LEU A 14 19.18 -14.89 -12.69
C LEU A 14 18.42 -13.87 -11.84
N VAL A 15 18.43 -14.03 -10.52
CA VAL A 15 17.82 -13.09 -9.57
C VAL A 15 18.58 -11.76 -9.54
N GLU A 16 19.92 -11.80 -9.60
CA GLU A 16 20.76 -10.61 -9.66
C GLU A 16 20.45 -9.77 -10.91
N ILE A 17 20.36 -10.39 -12.08
CA ILE A 17 19.97 -9.72 -13.34
C ILE A 17 18.62 -9.01 -13.18
N ILE A 18 17.65 -9.71 -12.59
CA ILE A 18 16.33 -9.12 -12.33
C ILE A 18 16.40 -8.00 -11.31
N SER A 19 17.32 -8.02 -10.34
CA SER A 19 17.44 -6.96 -9.33
C SER A 19 17.83 -5.59 -9.90
N TYR A 20 18.47 -5.55 -11.07
CA TYR A 20 18.79 -4.30 -11.78
C TYR A 20 17.56 -3.59 -12.36
N PHE A 21 16.43 -4.31 -12.54
CA PHE A 21 15.19 -3.67 -12.98
C PHE A 21 14.54 -2.91 -11.82
N PRO A 22 14.21 -1.61 -12.01
CA PRO A 22 13.67 -0.79 -10.94
C PRO A 22 12.34 -1.35 -10.44
N SER A 23 12.13 -1.24 -9.14
CA SER A 23 10.85 -1.57 -8.49
C SER A 23 10.26 -0.32 -7.87
N LEU A 24 8.92 -0.23 -7.86
CA LEU A 24 8.25 0.94 -7.31
C LEU A 24 8.69 1.14 -5.84
N PRO A 25 9.21 2.33 -5.46
CA PRO A 25 9.64 2.57 -4.10
C PRO A 25 8.45 2.47 -3.13
N VAL A 26 8.76 2.17 -1.88
CA VAL A 26 7.78 2.16 -0.80
C VAL A 26 8.29 3.09 0.29
N PRO A 27 7.58 4.19 0.58
CA PRO A 27 6.34 4.66 -0.07
C PRO A 27 6.58 5.33 -1.45
N ALA A 28 5.64 5.14 -2.38
CA ALA A 28 5.57 5.90 -3.63
C ALA A 28 4.38 6.86 -3.66
N LYS A 29 4.57 7.95 -4.40
CA LYS A 29 3.54 8.91 -4.78
C LYS A 29 3.14 8.70 -6.23
N TYR A 30 2.01 9.29 -6.62
CA TYR A 30 1.54 9.24 -8.00
C TYR A 30 2.56 9.83 -9.00
N GLN A 31 3.28 10.88 -8.60
CA GLN A 31 4.33 11.48 -9.42
C GLN A 31 5.55 10.58 -9.61
N ASP A 32 5.74 9.61 -8.71
CA ASP A 32 6.84 8.65 -8.80
C ASP A 32 6.53 7.53 -9.79
N LEU A 33 5.32 7.45 -10.36
CA LEU A 33 4.96 6.45 -11.36
C LEU A 33 5.67 6.73 -12.69
N ARG A 34 6.70 5.93 -12.98
CA ARG A 34 7.44 5.97 -14.24
C ARG A 34 7.24 4.70 -15.06
N GLU A 35 7.60 4.72 -16.34
CA GLU A 35 7.35 3.58 -17.26
C GLU A 35 8.31 2.40 -16.99
N GLU A 36 9.48 2.70 -16.45
CA GLU A 36 10.56 1.78 -16.14
C GLU A 36 10.12 0.69 -15.14
N TYR A 37 9.18 1.00 -14.23
CA TYR A 37 8.63 -0.02 -13.33
C TYR A 37 7.81 -1.09 -14.06
N ARG A 38 7.22 -0.74 -15.21
CA ARG A 38 6.48 -1.69 -16.04
C ARG A 38 7.42 -2.63 -16.78
N GLU A 39 8.63 -2.18 -17.13
CA GLU A 39 9.63 -2.99 -17.82
C GLU A 39 10.01 -4.22 -17.00
N ARG A 40 10.10 -4.07 -15.67
CA ARG A 40 10.32 -5.19 -14.75
C ARG A 40 9.24 -6.25 -14.89
N ALA A 41 7.97 -5.87 -14.78
CA ALA A 41 6.84 -6.78 -14.86
C ALA A 41 6.74 -7.45 -16.24
N GLN A 42 6.94 -6.68 -17.32
CA GLN A 42 6.95 -7.19 -18.68
C GLN A 42 8.09 -8.18 -18.93
N THR A 43 9.30 -7.88 -18.42
CA THR A 43 10.46 -8.76 -18.51
C THR A 43 10.21 -10.08 -17.79
N LEU A 44 9.73 -10.03 -16.55
CA LEU A 44 9.38 -11.24 -15.78
C LEU A 44 8.29 -12.07 -16.49
N HIS A 45 7.27 -11.41 -17.04
CA HIS A 45 6.22 -12.08 -17.80
C HIS A 45 6.75 -12.71 -19.10
N ALA A 46 7.68 -12.06 -19.80
CA ALA A 46 8.32 -12.64 -20.98
C ALA A 46 9.15 -13.86 -20.59
N LEU A 47 10.00 -13.75 -19.55
CA LEU A 47 10.88 -14.82 -19.10
C LEU A 47 10.13 -16.07 -18.61
N THR A 48 9.01 -15.88 -17.90
CA THR A 48 8.15 -16.99 -17.45
C THR A 48 7.46 -17.72 -18.60
N ARG A 49 7.36 -17.10 -19.79
CA ARG A 49 6.79 -17.70 -21.00
C ARG A 49 7.82 -18.39 -21.90
N LEU A 50 9.12 -18.09 -21.75
CA LEU A 50 10.16 -18.65 -22.62
C LEU A 50 10.34 -20.16 -22.43
N CYS A 51 10.52 -20.62 -21.18
CA CYS A 51 10.68 -22.05 -20.91
C CYS A 51 10.30 -22.46 -19.48
N ARG A 52 10.11 -23.78 -19.25
CA ARG A 52 9.70 -24.34 -17.95
C ARG A 52 10.75 -24.09 -16.84
N SER A 53 12.03 -24.08 -17.16
CA SER A 53 13.11 -23.84 -16.19
C SER A 53 13.03 -22.42 -15.62
N LEU A 54 13.02 -21.42 -16.51
CA LEU A 54 12.90 -20.01 -16.13
C LEU A 54 11.57 -19.72 -15.44
N ARG A 55 10.47 -20.37 -15.86
CA ARG A 55 9.18 -20.25 -15.19
C ARG A 55 9.24 -20.65 -13.73
N ARG A 56 9.97 -21.71 -13.36
CA ARG A 56 10.10 -22.15 -11.95
C ARG A 56 10.81 -21.10 -11.09
N VAL A 57 11.79 -20.39 -11.68
CA VAL A 57 12.56 -19.36 -10.98
C VAL A 57 11.80 -18.03 -10.89
N PHE A 58 11.26 -17.55 -12.01
CA PHE A 58 10.71 -16.19 -12.10
C PHE A 58 9.24 -16.08 -11.76
N LEU A 59 8.46 -17.17 -11.76
CA LEU A 59 7.03 -17.10 -11.44
C LEU A 59 6.79 -16.61 -9.99
N PRO A 60 7.50 -17.11 -8.96
CA PRO A 60 7.39 -16.57 -7.60
C PRO A 60 7.77 -15.09 -7.51
N ILE A 61 8.82 -14.67 -8.22
CA ILE A 61 9.33 -13.30 -8.22
C ILE A 61 8.34 -12.35 -8.93
N MET A 62 7.73 -12.81 -10.02
CA MET A 62 6.72 -12.06 -10.76
C MET A 62 5.49 -11.78 -9.91
N TRP A 63 5.02 -12.77 -9.15
CA TRP A 63 3.83 -12.66 -8.30
C TRP A 63 4.12 -12.20 -6.87
N GLU A 64 5.39 -11.93 -6.53
CA GLU A 64 5.74 -11.29 -5.26
C GLU A 64 5.08 -9.92 -5.11
N ARG A 65 4.82 -9.25 -6.24
CA ARG A 65 4.26 -7.91 -6.33
C ARG A 65 3.08 -7.90 -7.30
N VAL A 66 1.88 -7.60 -6.80
CA VAL A 66 0.72 -7.27 -7.65
C VAL A 66 0.82 -5.78 -7.95
N GLU A 67 1.19 -5.44 -9.18
CA GLU A 67 1.42 -4.06 -9.60
C GLU A 67 0.45 -3.69 -10.72
N VAL A 68 -0.50 -2.82 -10.38
CA VAL A 68 -1.52 -2.33 -11.31
C VAL A 68 -1.35 -0.82 -11.38
N LEU A 69 -0.41 -0.43 -12.23
CA LEU A 69 0.06 0.94 -12.42
C LEU A 69 -0.12 1.28 -13.91
N LEU A 70 -0.84 2.36 -14.20
CA LEU A 70 -0.93 2.90 -15.55
C LEU A 70 -0.57 4.37 -15.52
N LYS A 71 0.44 4.74 -16.31
CA LYS A 71 0.81 6.14 -16.51
C LYS A 71 -0.16 6.76 -17.53
N LEU A 72 -0.69 7.95 -17.23
CA LEU A 72 -1.25 8.80 -18.28
C LEU A 72 -0.10 9.23 -19.17
N ARG A 73 -0.20 9.00 -20.47
CA ARG A 73 0.56 9.80 -21.43
C ARG A 73 0.18 11.25 -21.20
N THR A 74 1.11 12.03 -20.63
CA THR A 74 1.00 13.48 -20.43
C THR A 74 1.25 14.25 -21.73
N ASP A 75 0.96 13.65 -22.89
CA ASP A 75 1.13 14.28 -24.20
C ASP A 75 0.05 15.34 -24.45
N GLY A 76 -0.09 16.30 -23.52
CA GLY A 76 -0.67 17.65 -23.64
C GLY A 76 -2.04 17.85 -24.29
N LYS A 77 -2.69 16.81 -24.81
CA LYS A 77 -3.91 16.85 -25.60
C LYS A 77 -4.97 16.07 -24.85
N ASP A 78 -5.36 16.70 -23.76
CA ASP A 78 -6.48 16.36 -22.89
C ASP A 78 -7.81 16.45 -23.66
N THR A 79 -8.28 15.34 -24.22
CA THR A 79 -9.69 15.21 -24.62
C THR A 79 -10.35 13.86 -24.28
N PHE A 80 -9.66 12.89 -23.68
CA PHE A 80 -10.28 11.62 -23.26
C PHE A 80 -9.91 11.20 -21.83
N PHE A 81 -10.33 12.02 -20.85
CA PHE A 81 -10.09 11.88 -19.41
C PHE A 81 -10.59 10.59 -18.73
N THR A 82 -11.24 9.68 -19.46
CA THR A 82 -11.81 8.42 -18.94
C THR A 82 -11.18 7.16 -19.52
N SER A 83 -10.41 7.26 -20.61
CA SER A 83 -9.99 6.08 -21.39
C SER A 83 -9.05 5.14 -20.62
N TRP A 84 -8.22 5.69 -19.73
CA TRP A 84 -7.20 4.93 -19.00
C TRP A 84 -7.73 4.23 -17.74
N LYS A 85 -8.84 4.71 -17.18
CA LYS A 85 -9.40 4.18 -15.92
C LYS A 85 -9.96 2.76 -16.09
N ARG A 86 -10.63 2.52 -17.22
CA ARG A 86 -11.21 1.22 -17.56
C ARG A 86 -10.15 0.13 -17.72
N PRO A 87 -9.08 0.29 -18.53
CA PRO A 87 -7.99 -0.69 -18.62
C PRO A 87 -7.33 -0.98 -17.27
N LEU A 88 -7.15 0.05 -16.43
CA LEU A 88 -6.54 -0.11 -15.11
C LEU A 88 -7.43 -0.96 -14.18
N ALA A 89 -8.73 -0.69 -14.14
CA ALA A 89 -9.69 -1.49 -13.38
C ALA A 89 -9.79 -2.93 -13.88
N ILE A 90 -9.84 -3.13 -15.20
CA ILE A 90 -9.85 -4.46 -15.82
C ILE A 90 -8.57 -5.22 -15.45
N GLU A 91 -7.41 -4.57 -15.53
CA GLU A 91 -6.14 -5.19 -15.19
C GLU A 91 -6.05 -5.56 -13.71
N LEU A 92 -6.59 -4.71 -12.81
CA LEU A 92 -6.66 -5.02 -11.38
C LEU A 92 -7.47 -6.29 -11.15
N VAL A 93 -8.70 -6.33 -11.63
CA VAL A 93 -9.57 -7.51 -11.48
C VAL A 93 -8.93 -8.74 -12.13
N ARG A 94 -8.33 -8.60 -13.32
CA ARG A 94 -7.65 -9.69 -14.01
C ARG A 94 -6.50 -10.29 -13.19
N GLN A 95 -5.63 -9.46 -12.61
CA GLN A 95 -4.52 -9.95 -11.78
C GLN A 95 -5.04 -10.61 -10.49
N LEU A 96 -6.03 -10.01 -9.84
CA LEU A 96 -6.65 -10.59 -8.64
C LEU A 96 -7.31 -11.94 -8.94
N GLU A 97 -8.06 -12.06 -10.04
CA GLU A 97 -8.69 -13.31 -10.48
C GLU A 97 -7.64 -14.39 -10.78
N ILE A 98 -6.53 -14.03 -11.44
CA ILE A 98 -5.44 -14.97 -11.71
C ILE A 98 -4.88 -15.55 -10.41
N VAL A 99 -4.58 -14.69 -9.45
CA VAL A 99 -3.87 -15.06 -8.22
C VAL A 99 -4.80 -15.73 -7.21
N THR A 100 -6.10 -15.45 -7.23
CA THR A 100 -7.04 -15.95 -6.22
C THR A 100 -7.99 -17.04 -6.73
N VAL A 101 -8.38 -17.00 -8.01
CA VAL A 101 -9.37 -17.92 -8.58
C VAL A 101 -8.70 -18.95 -9.50
N ARG A 102 -7.86 -18.50 -10.45
CA ARG A 102 -7.29 -19.41 -11.46
C ARG A 102 -6.18 -20.29 -10.91
N ASP A 103 -5.30 -19.70 -10.09
CA ASP A 103 -4.20 -20.42 -9.46
C ASP A 103 -3.93 -19.81 -8.08
N SER A 104 -4.66 -20.32 -7.08
CA SER A 104 -4.56 -19.86 -5.69
C SER A 104 -3.19 -20.11 -5.06
N THR A 105 -2.35 -20.98 -5.64
CA THR A 105 -0.98 -21.18 -5.14
C THR A 105 -0.14 -19.91 -5.31
N LEU A 106 -0.47 -19.07 -6.29
CA LEU A 106 0.20 -17.79 -6.53
C LEU A 106 -0.03 -16.79 -5.40
N ALA A 107 -1.17 -16.89 -4.70
CA ALA A 107 -1.48 -16.02 -3.56
C ALA A 107 -0.44 -16.11 -2.45
N THR A 108 0.22 -17.26 -2.30
CA THR A 108 1.30 -17.46 -1.33
C THR A 108 2.56 -16.67 -1.67
N TYR A 109 2.77 -16.29 -2.94
CA TYR A 109 3.92 -15.49 -3.32
C TYR A 109 3.70 -14.00 -3.08
N VAL A 110 2.45 -13.52 -3.09
CA VAL A 110 2.13 -12.09 -2.96
C VAL A 110 2.59 -11.54 -1.61
N LYS A 111 3.56 -10.62 -1.65
CA LYS A 111 4.03 -9.86 -0.48
C LYS A 111 3.70 -8.38 -0.56
N THR A 112 3.58 -7.84 -1.76
CA THR A 112 3.34 -6.42 -1.99
C THR A 112 2.19 -6.21 -2.96
N VAL A 113 1.28 -5.31 -2.64
CA VAL A 113 0.20 -4.88 -3.54
C VAL A 113 0.35 -3.38 -3.77
N ASN A 114 0.67 -3.00 -5.01
CA ASN A 114 0.83 -1.62 -5.46
C ASN A 114 -0.26 -1.31 -6.48
N VAL A 115 -1.25 -0.52 -6.10
CA VAL A 115 -2.43 -0.27 -6.95
C VAL A 115 -2.75 1.21 -7.06
N VAL A 116 -3.19 1.61 -8.25
CA VAL A 116 -3.90 2.87 -8.45
C VAL A 116 -5.39 2.55 -8.52
N LEU A 117 -6.17 3.09 -7.59
CA LEU A 117 -7.62 2.90 -7.57
C LEU A 117 -8.32 4.08 -8.26
N THR A 118 -9.33 3.79 -9.10
CA THR A 118 -10.05 4.79 -9.90
C THR A 118 -11.55 4.74 -9.67
N ASN A 119 -12.29 5.72 -10.19
CA ASN A 119 -13.75 5.76 -10.14
C ASN A 119 -14.47 4.95 -11.21
N TYR A 120 -13.74 4.13 -11.97
CA TYR A 120 -14.36 3.25 -12.94
C TYR A 120 -14.86 1.97 -12.27
N SER A 121 -16.17 1.69 -12.39
CA SER A 121 -16.83 0.51 -11.79
C SER A 121 -16.45 0.32 -10.31
N CYS A 122 -16.42 1.43 -9.58
CA CYS A 122 -15.81 1.51 -8.25
C CYS A 122 -16.36 0.44 -7.29
N LYS A 123 -17.69 0.30 -7.21
CA LYS A 123 -18.33 -0.72 -6.36
C LYS A 123 -17.78 -2.14 -6.58
N ASN A 124 -17.82 -2.63 -7.82
CA ASN A 124 -17.42 -4.01 -8.12
C ASN A 124 -15.91 -4.21 -7.96
N VAL A 125 -15.12 -3.24 -8.44
CA VAL A 125 -13.65 -3.32 -8.39
C VAL A 125 -13.14 -3.23 -6.94
N MET A 126 -13.73 -2.36 -6.12
CA MET A 126 -13.36 -2.21 -4.71
C MET A 126 -13.79 -3.42 -3.89
N GLN A 127 -14.99 -3.95 -4.12
CA GLN A 127 -15.45 -5.19 -3.47
C GLN A 127 -14.50 -6.33 -3.78
N GLU A 128 -14.17 -6.56 -5.05
CA GLU A 128 -13.25 -7.62 -5.45
C GLU A 128 -11.84 -7.40 -4.87
N PHE A 129 -11.34 -6.16 -4.91
CA PHE A 129 -10.07 -5.80 -4.31
C PHE A 129 -10.02 -6.13 -2.81
N VAL A 130 -11.00 -5.68 -2.04
CA VAL A 130 -11.11 -5.91 -0.59
C VAL A 130 -11.25 -7.41 -0.30
N ARG A 131 -12.11 -8.12 -1.05
CA ARG A 131 -12.34 -9.56 -0.92
C ARG A 131 -11.07 -10.39 -1.12
N CYS A 132 -10.17 -9.95 -2.00
CA CYS A 132 -8.91 -10.65 -2.27
C CYS A 132 -7.81 -10.41 -1.23
N LEU A 133 -7.79 -9.28 -0.51
CA LEU A 133 -6.71 -8.97 0.45
C LEU A 133 -6.44 -10.08 1.48
N PRO A 134 -7.47 -10.69 2.12
CA PRO A 134 -7.28 -11.78 3.08
C PRO A 134 -6.72 -13.06 2.47
N LEU A 135 -6.85 -13.24 1.15
CA LEU A 135 -6.41 -14.45 0.45
C LEU A 135 -4.88 -14.46 0.26
N PHE A 136 -4.19 -13.37 0.57
CA PHE A 136 -2.74 -13.23 0.47
C PHE A 136 -2.07 -13.45 1.83
N PRO A 137 -1.70 -14.69 2.20
CA PRO A 137 -1.19 -14.97 3.55
C PRO A 137 0.10 -14.21 3.87
N ASN A 138 0.92 -13.92 2.85
CA ASN A 138 2.22 -13.27 2.98
C ASN A 138 2.20 -11.75 2.68
N LEU A 139 1.02 -11.14 2.57
CA LEU A 139 0.87 -9.71 2.29
C LEU A 139 1.50 -8.85 3.40
N ALA A 140 2.69 -8.32 3.13
CA ALA A 140 3.43 -7.48 4.07
C ALA A 140 3.22 -5.99 3.78
N THR A 141 3.03 -5.62 2.51
CA THR A 141 2.96 -4.21 2.07
C THR A 141 1.73 -3.99 1.22
N LEU A 142 0.90 -3.01 1.62
CA LEU A 142 -0.18 -2.49 0.80
C LEU A 142 0.05 -1.01 0.50
N GLN A 143 0.15 -0.68 -0.78
CA GLN A 143 0.34 0.68 -1.25
C GLN A 143 -0.73 1.03 -2.28
N ILE A 144 -1.64 1.93 -1.89
CA ILE A 144 -2.63 2.54 -2.75
C ILE A 144 -2.08 3.89 -3.17
N VAL A 145 -1.60 3.98 -4.41
CA VAL A 145 -1.06 5.21 -4.99
C VAL A 145 -2.26 6.07 -5.43
N GLY A 146 -2.57 7.11 -4.66
CA GLY A 146 -3.75 7.95 -4.89
C GLY A 146 -3.75 8.63 -6.26
N VAL A 147 -4.93 8.81 -6.86
CA VAL A 147 -5.14 9.62 -8.08
C VAL A 147 -5.32 11.10 -7.67
N PRO A 148 -4.85 12.07 -8.47
CA PRO A 148 -5.10 13.49 -8.21
C PRO A 148 -6.59 13.81 -7.95
N GLU A 149 -6.80 14.62 -6.91
CA GLU A 149 -8.07 14.86 -6.18
C GLU A 149 -9.27 15.31 -7.02
N LYS A 150 -9.05 15.86 -8.21
CA LYS A 150 -10.13 16.33 -9.11
C LYS A 150 -11.05 15.21 -9.61
N HIS A 151 -10.76 13.95 -9.28
CA HIS A 151 -11.47 12.77 -9.77
C HIS A 151 -11.96 11.81 -8.67
N ALA A 152 -12.15 12.29 -7.43
CA ALA A 152 -12.28 11.45 -6.23
C ALA A 152 -13.71 11.33 -5.62
N PRO A 153 -14.77 10.90 -6.34
CA PRO A 153 -15.98 10.41 -5.66
C PRO A 153 -15.81 8.99 -5.08
N CYS A 154 -14.70 8.28 -5.34
CA CYS A 154 -14.46 6.89 -4.87
C CYS A 154 -14.34 6.69 -3.36
N PHE A 155 -14.27 7.76 -2.57
CA PHE A 155 -13.99 7.66 -1.14
C PHE A 155 -15.02 6.78 -0.42
N LEU A 156 -16.30 6.93 -0.77
CA LEU A 156 -17.39 6.19 -0.15
C LEU A 156 -17.32 4.70 -0.49
N ASP A 157 -17.04 4.38 -1.76
CA ASP A 157 -17.12 3.00 -2.25
C ASP A 157 -16.10 2.05 -1.59
N LEU A 158 -14.90 2.52 -1.23
CA LEU A 158 -13.92 1.65 -0.57
C LEU A 158 -14.33 1.36 0.88
N SER A 159 -14.81 2.36 1.62
CA SER A 159 -15.31 2.17 2.98
C SER A 159 -16.55 1.27 2.98
N ASP A 160 -17.43 1.45 2.00
CA ASP A 160 -18.61 0.62 1.81
C ASP A 160 -18.22 -0.82 1.45
N ALA A 161 -17.24 -1.02 0.57
CA ALA A 161 -16.72 -2.35 0.24
C ALA A 161 -16.11 -3.06 1.45
N ILE A 162 -15.33 -2.36 2.28
CA ILE A 162 -14.77 -2.90 3.53
C ILE A 162 -15.88 -3.34 4.48
N SER A 163 -16.92 -2.51 4.62
CA SER A 163 -18.07 -2.79 5.48
C SER A 163 -18.92 -3.96 4.96
N HIS A 164 -19.13 -4.01 3.65
CA HIS A 164 -19.92 -5.04 2.97
C HIS A 164 -19.26 -6.42 3.03
N GLU A 165 -17.97 -6.49 2.69
CA GLU A 165 -17.22 -7.75 2.64
C GLU A 165 -16.83 -8.30 4.02
N LYS A 166 -17.07 -7.53 5.10
CA LYS A 166 -16.67 -7.87 6.47
C LYS A 166 -15.20 -8.33 6.52
N LEU A 167 -14.32 -7.48 6.01
CA LEU A 167 -12.90 -7.78 5.86
C LEU A 167 -12.32 -8.44 7.13
N PRO A 168 -11.74 -9.64 7.08
CA PRO A 168 -11.07 -10.23 8.23
C PRO A 168 -9.76 -9.50 8.55
N LYS A 169 -9.15 -9.84 9.69
CA LYS A 169 -7.84 -9.29 10.07
C LYS A 169 -6.77 -9.66 9.05
N LEU A 170 -5.84 -8.74 8.81
CA LEU A 170 -4.67 -8.86 7.94
C LEU A 170 -3.40 -8.93 8.81
N PRO A 171 -3.10 -10.08 9.44
CA PRO A 171 -2.04 -10.19 10.45
C PRO A 171 -0.64 -10.07 9.86
N SER A 172 -0.44 -10.37 8.58
CA SER A 172 0.88 -10.29 7.92
C SER A 172 1.26 -8.87 7.51
N MET A 173 0.30 -7.94 7.47
CA MET A 173 0.51 -6.59 6.94
C MET A 173 1.32 -5.73 7.91
N ARG A 174 2.46 -5.22 7.44
CA ARG A 174 3.43 -4.43 8.21
C ARG A 174 3.55 -2.99 7.71
N THR A 175 3.29 -2.78 6.43
CA THR A 175 3.51 -1.50 5.75
C THR A 175 2.23 -1.11 5.01
N ALA A 176 1.69 0.07 5.32
CA ALA A 176 0.52 0.62 4.65
C ALA A 176 0.83 2.02 4.09
N VAL A 177 0.65 2.20 2.79
CA VAL A 177 0.77 3.50 2.12
C VAL A 177 -0.57 3.82 1.51
N LEU A 178 -1.35 4.66 2.18
CA LEU A 178 -2.78 4.80 1.90
C LEU A 178 -3.15 6.27 1.62
N PRO A 179 -4.06 6.54 0.69
CA PRO A 179 -4.68 7.84 0.59
C PRO A 179 -5.60 8.05 1.80
N GLY A 180 -5.93 9.30 2.12
CA GLY A 180 -6.78 9.64 3.27
C GLY A 180 -8.13 8.92 3.30
N TYR A 181 -8.68 8.54 2.14
CA TYR A 181 -9.95 7.80 2.07
C TYR A 181 -9.84 6.30 2.37
N ALA A 182 -8.63 5.72 2.36
CA ALA A 182 -8.43 4.29 2.57
C ALA A 182 -7.98 3.96 3.99
N THR A 183 -7.96 4.94 4.91
CA THR A 183 -7.48 4.77 6.28
C THR A 183 -8.31 3.76 7.09
N GLU A 184 -9.54 3.47 6.68
CA GLU A 184 -10.38 2.43 7.30
C GLU A 184 -9.73 1.04 7.25
N LEU A 185 -8.89 0.74 6.25
CA LEU A 185 -8.14 -0.52 6.17
C LEU A 185 -7.21 -0.74 7.36
N LEU A 186 -6.72 0.34 8.00
CA LEU A 186 -5.80 0.25 9.14
C LEU A 186 -6.44 -0.45 10.34
N ARG A 187 -7.77 -0.42 10.47
CA ARG A 187 -8.50 -1.11 11.57
C ARG A 187 -8.38 -2.64 11.51
N TYR A 188 -8.07 -3.17 10.33
CA TYR A 188 -7.96 -4.61 10.09
C TYR A 188 -6.54 -5.13 10.24
N CYS A 189 -5.56 -4.27 10.54
CA CYS A 189 -4.15 -4.61 10.46
C CYS A 189 -3.49 -4.44 11.83
N ASP A 190 -3.31 -5.55 12.54
CA ASP A 190 -2.86 -5.52 13.94
C ASP A 190 -1.34 -5.34 14.09
N ASN A 191 -0.56 -5.69 13.06
CA ASN A 191 0.91 -5.73 13.08
C ASN A 191 1.59 -4.62 12.27
N LEU A 192 0.88 -3.52 12.02
CA LEU A 192 1.42 -2.39 11.26
C LEU A 192 2.61 -1.74 11.98
N ARG A 193 3.73 -1.66 11.26
CA ARG A 193 4.98 -1.02 11.69
C ARG A 193 5.22 0.31 11.00
N PHE A 194 4.72 0.45 9.77
CA PHE A 194 4.91 1.64 8.96
C PHE A 194 3.60 2.04 8.31
N VAL A 195 3.21 3.30 8.49
CA VAL A 195 2.07 3.90 7.81
C VAL A 195 2.51 5.23 7.21
N ALA A 196 2.24 5.41 5.92
CA ALA A 196 2.45 6.65 5.19
C ALA A 196 1.19 7.05 4.41
N SER A 197 1.04 8.34 4.15
CA SER A 197 -0.04 8.85 3.29
C SER A 197 0.44 8.98 1.85
N SER A 198 -0.36 8.52 0.89
CA SER A 198 -0.13 8.79 -0.54
C SER A 198 -0.85 10.05 -1.04
N SER A 199 -1.76 10.62 -0.24
CA SER A 199 -2.52 11.84 -0.57
C SER A 199 -1.91 13.10 0.06
N ARG A 200 -2.11 14.27 -0.57
CA ARG A 200 -1.70 15.55 0.01
C ARG A 200 -2.58 15.98 1.18
N ILE A 201 -3.85 15.56 1.19
CA ILE A 201 -4.82 15.85 2.26
C ILE A 201 -4.51 15.00 3.49
N GLN A 202 -4.00 15.66 4.53
CA GLN A 202 -3.69 15.06 5.85
C GLN A 202 -4.90 14.99 6.79
N PHE A 203 -6.01 15.64 6.43
CA PHE A 203 -7.11 15.91 7.35
C PHE A 203 -7.74 14.64 7.95
N PHE A 204 -7.76 13.52 7.22
CA PHE A 204 -8.44 12.29 7.65
C PHE A 204 -7.56 11.31 8.44
N PHE A 205 -6.22 11.44 8.42
CA PHE A 205 -5.35 10.54 9.20
C PHE A 205 -5.44 10.77 10.71
N LYS A 206 -6.08 11.85 11.15
CA LYS A 206 -6.16 12.26 12.56
C LYS A 206 -7.09 11.41 13.44
N MET A 207 -7.92 10.49 12.91
CA MET A 207 -9.03 9.92 13.71
C MET A 207 -9.06 8.42 13.99
N ASN A 208 -8.24 7.56 13.39
CA ASN A 208 -8.43 6.10 13.55
C ASN A 208 -7.13 5.29 13.72
N ILE A 209 -6.05 5.94 14.11
CA ILE A 209 -4.79 5.24 14.34
C ILE A 209 -4.88 4.46 15.66
N SER A 210 -4.82 3.13 15.54
CA SER A 210 -4.75 2.21 16.67
C SER A 210 -3.58 2.59 17.60
N PRO A 211 -3.76 2.50 18.94
CA PRO A 211 -2.72 2.78 19.93
C PRO A 211 -1.50 1.83 19.87
N HIS A 212 -1.52 0.85 18.95
CA HIS A 212 -0.47 -0.14 18.71
C HIS A 212 0.53 0.24 17.61
N LEU A 213 0.37 1.36 16.89
CA LEU A 213 1.36 1.79 15.91
C LEU A 213 2.67 2.22 16.58
N ALA A 214 3.70 1.40 16.49
CA ALA A 214 5.02 1.69 17.07
C ALA A 214 5.75 2.84 16.34
N GLN A 215 5.50 3.02 15.03
CA GLN A 215 6.12 4.06 14.22
C GLN A 215 5.11 4.58 13.17
N PHE A 216 4.95 5.90 13.10
CA PHE A 216 4.10 6.57 12.11
C PHE A 216 4.95 7.58 11.35
N ARG A 217 5.11 7.39 10.03
CA ARG A 217 5.92 8.29 9.19
C ARG A 217 5.01 8.90 8.14
N ALA A 218 4.52 10.09 8.42
CA ALA A 218 3.83 10.87 7.41
C ALA A 218 4.87 11.41 6.43
N LEU A 219 4.83 10.96 5.17
CA LEU A 219 5.63 11.59 4.12
C LEU A 219 4.84 12.74 3.48
N TYR A 220 5.46 13.91 3.46
CA TYR A 220 4.85 15.14 2.97
C TYR A 220 5.21 15.37 1.51
N GLY A 221 4.26 15.98 0.78
CA GLY A 221 4.32 16.18 -0.66
C GLY A 221 4.65 17.61 -1.07
N SER A 222 5.91 18.02 -0.90
CA SER A 222 6.58 18.86 -1.91
C SER A 222 8.07 18.55 -1.85
N SER A 223 8.79 18.71 -2.96
CA SER A 223 10.26 18.67 -3.00
C SER A 223 10.95 19.71 -2.10
N SER A 224 10.18 20.52 -1.37
CA SER A 224 10.62 21.58 -0.47
C SER A 224 10.05 21.48 0.95
N SER A 225 9.21 20.49 1.26
CA SER A 225 8.56 20.39 2.57
C SER A 225 9.22 19.33 3.44
N PRO A 226 9.61 19.66 4.68
CA PRO A 226 10.34 18.74 5.53
C PRO A 226 9.50 17.51 5.89
N GLU A 227 10.17 16.37 5.93
CA GLU A 227 9.63 15.12 6.43
C GLU A 227 9.23 15.28 7.91
N VAL A 228 7.97 15.01 8.26
CA VAL A 228 7.52 15.03 9.66
C VAL A 228 7.46 13.59 10.15
N GLN A 229 8.35 13.26 11.07
CA GLN A 229 8.38 11.94 11.70
C GLN A 229 7.53 11.97 12.97
N GLY A 230 6.52 11.10 13.05
CA GLY A 230 5.67 10.97 14.23
C GLY A 230 6.12 9.80 15.10
N ARG A 231 6.23 10.02 16.42
CA ARG A 231 6.35 8.92 17.39
C ARG A 231 5.19 8.99 18.37
N ILE A 232 4.55 7.86 18.63
CA ILE A 232 3.58 7.73 19.72
C ILE A 232 4.39 7.51 21.00
N CYS A 233 4.30 8.46 21.93
CA CYS A 233 4.94 8.41 23.24
C CYS A 233 3.86 8.19 24.31
N GLU A 234 4.16 7.40 25.33
CA GLU A 234 3.31 7.29 26.53
C GLU A 234 3.77 8.35 27.53
N GLU A 235 2.91 9.34 27.80
CA GLU A 235 3.13 10.33 28.86
C GLU A 235 2.29 9.96 30.09
N PRO A 236 2.85 10.04 31.31
CA PRO A 236 2.04 9.96 32.52
C PRO A 236 1.09 11.16 32.57
N ILE A 237 -0.21 10.91 32.84
CA ILE A 237 -1.15 12.00 33.10
C ILE A 237 -0.76 12.62 34.44
N PRO A 238 -0.52 13.94 34.53
CA PRO A 238 -0.25 14.59 35.80
C PRO A 238 -1.49 14.44 36.70
N GLY A 239 -1.42 13.48 37.61
CA GLY A 239 -2.45 13.19 38.60
C GLY A 239 -2.04 13.78 39.94
N ASN A 240 -2.98 14.49 40.57
CA ASN A 240 -2.85 14.98 41.93
C ASN A 240 -2.48 13.80 42.84
N THR A 241 -1.40 13.97 43.61
CA THR A 241 -0.83 12.97 44.51
C THR A 241 -1.88 12.55 45.53
N HIS A 242 -2.57 11.41 45.33
CA HIS A 242 -3.01 10.48 46.37
C HIS A 242 -3.66 9.23 45.70
N THR A 243 -2.93 8.11 45.78
CA THR A 243 -3.41 6.71 45.84
C THR A 243 -4.32 6.13 44.74
N LYS A 244 -3.96 6.26 43.44
CA LYS A 244 -4.43 5.33 42.37
C LYS A 244 -3.34 5.06 41.32
N PRO A 245 -3.35 3.90 40.62
CA PRO A 245 -2.36 3.59 39.59
C PRO A 245 -2.35 4.66 38.50
N ALA A 246 -1.15 5.12 38.13
CA ALA A 246 -0.94 6.20 37.19
C ALA A 246 -1.59 5.88 35.84
N LYS A 247 -2.59 6.68 35.45
CA LYS A 247 -3.13 6.63 34.09
C LYS A 247 -2.06 7.21 33.16
N THR A 248 -1.63 6.43 32.17
CA THR A 248 -0.82 6.91 31.06
C THR A 248 -1.72 7.37 29.91
N ARG A 249 -1.34 8.45 29.23
CA ARG A 249 -1.96 8.90 27.97
C ARG A 249 -0.97 8.70 26.84
N LYS A 250 -1.43 8.29 25.66
CA LYS A 250 -0.61 8.22 24.45
C LYS A 250 -0.68 9.57 23.72
N VAL A 251 0.47 10.17 23.46
CA VAL A 251 0.63 11.46 22.79
C VAL A 251 1.38 11.21 21.48
N LEU A 252 0.82 11.68 20.35
CA LEU A 252 1.52 11.67 19.08
C LEU A 252 2.43 12.90 19.04
N VAL A 253 3.74 12.67 19.12
CA VAL A 253 4.75 13.71 18.98
C VAL A 253 5.20 13.76 17.53
N LEU A 254 4.89 14.87 16.85
CA LEU A 254 5.32 15.13 15.48
C LEU A 254 6.61 15.95 15.50
N LYS A 255 7.71 15.40 14.97
CA LYS A 255 8.97 16.12 14.80
C LYS A 255 8.98 16.75 13.41
N GLY A 256 8.76 18.07 13.33
CA GLY A 256 8.99 18.86 12.12
C GLY A 256 10.45 19.32 12.03
N ALA A 257 10.96 19.60 10.82
CA ALA A 257 12.35 20.06 10.63
C ALA A 257 12.57 21.57 10.87
N SER A 258 11.56 22.32 11.32
CA SER A 258 11.75 23.72 11.74
C SER A 258 11.94 23.79 13.26
N PRO A 259 13.00 24.44 13.78
CA PRO A 259 13.30 24.49 15.21
C PRO A 259 12.29 25.27 16.06
N ILE A 260 11.23 25.84 15.46
CA ILE A 260 10.35 26.81 16.13
C ILE A 260 8.98 26.23 16.54
N THR A 261 8.57 25.04 16.09
CA THR A 261 7.24 24.51 16.44
C THR A 261 7.27 23.04 16.86
N TRP A 262 7.34 22.82 18.16
CA TRP A 262 6.91 21.57 18.79
C TRP A 262 5.41 21.70 19.09
N SER A 263 4.57 21.10 18.26
CA SER A 263 3.14 21.03 18.55
C SER A 263 2.84 19.69 19.24
N ALA A 264 2.75 19.71 20.57
CA ALA A 264 2.25 18.57 21.33
C ALA A 264 0.72 18.51 21.22
N PHE A 265 0.19 17.44 20.60
CA PHE A 265 -1.24 17.21 20.52
C PHE A 265 -1.68 16.18 21.55
N VAL A 266 -2.42 16.64 22.56
CA VAL A 266 -2.95 15.79 23.63
C VAL A 266 -4.21 15.08 23.14
N PHE A 267 -4.23 13.75 23.18
CA PHE A 267 -5.42 12.95 22.93
C PHE A 267 -5.91 12.29 24.22
N ALA A 268 -7.22 12.35 24.48
CA ALA A 268 -7.88 11.62 25.55
C ALA A 268 -8.57 10.39 24.94
N THR A 269 -7.97 9.20 25.08
CA THR A 269 -8.65 7.96 24.75
C THR A 269 -9.59 7.59 25.90
N ARG A 270 -10.91 7.64 25.67
CA ARG A 270 -11.89 7.00 26.57
C ARG A 270 -11.78 5.50 26.38
N THR A 271 -11.19 4.81 27.35
CA THR A 271 -11.32 3.36 27.51
C THR A 271 -12.74 3.07 28.00
N THR A 272 -13.66 2.78 27.08
CA THR A 272 -14.91 2.08 27.42
C THR A 272 -14.56 0.62 27.70
N ARG A 273 -14.67 0.23 28.98
CA ARG A 273 -14.68 -1.18 29.37
C ARG A 273 -16.01 -1.78 28.92
N LEU A 274 -15.95 -2.79 28.06
CA LEU A 274 -16.96 -3.84 27.90
C LEU A 274 -16.22 -5.17 27.93
#